data_AF-A0A2U3CIE3-F1
#
_entry.id   AF-A0A2U3CIE3-F1
#
_cell.length_a   1.000
_cell.length_b   1.000
_cell.length_c   1.000
_cell.angle_alpha   90.00
_cell.angle_beta   90.00
_cell.angle_gamma   90.00
#
_symmetry.space_group_name_H-M   'P 1'
#
loop_
_entity.id
_entity.type
_entity.pdbx_description
1 polymer ?
#
loop_
_entity_poly.entity_id
_entity_poly.type
_entity_poly.pdbx_seq_one_letter_code
_entity_poly.pdbx_strand_id
1 'polypeptide(L)'
;MSYYYLSAIINSKLISFIYINTSTIAQKDDFRQTDLKTLRDLPIILPNETAKESLEKLAAELEENWKSFHVEKIRVGAVLKSKYKVKVGIRIANLHKYTNEEVAGDFPKLSLKETEELLEYLNEKRELISSISETIIDLENKIDNLIYQLYELTEEETLIVEDRIKLII
;
A
#
# COMPACT_ATOMS: atom_id res chain seq x y z
N MET A 1 -24.47 -2.64 -4.74
CA MET A 1 -23.18 -1.96 -4.98
C MET A 1 -22.20 -2.58 -4.01
N SER A 2 -21.12 -3.19 -4.49
CA SER A 2 -20.10 -3.71 -3.58
C SER A 2 -19.34 -2.55 -2.95
N TYR A 3 -18.80 -2.74 -1.74
CA TYR A 3 -17.98 -1.70 -1.10
C TYR A 3 -16.67 -1.46 -1.88
N TYR A 4 -16.26 -2.41 -2.72
CA TYR A 4 -15.05 -2.33 -3.54
C TYR A 4 -15.03 -1.10 -4.45
N TYR A 5 -16.15 -0.75 -5.09
CA TYR A 5 -16.22 0.43 -5.93
C TYR A 5 -15.90 1.69 -5.13
N LEU A 6 -16.62 1.87 -4.01
CA LEU A 6 -16.42 3.03 -3.13
C LEU A 6 -15.01 3.05 -2.54
N SER A 7 -14.47 1.88 -2.18
CA SER A 7 -13.11 1.72 -1.68
C SER A 7 -12.08 2.18 -2.70
N ALA A 8 -12.21 1.78 -3.98
CA ALA A 8 -11.33 2.25 -5.05
C ALA A 8 -11.38 3.77 -5.20
N ILE A 9 -12.57 4.36 -5.23
CA ILE A 9 -12.73 5.81 -5.37
C ILE A 9 -12.08 6.55 -4.19
N ILE A 10 -12.42 6.18 -2.94
CA ILE A 10 -11.95 6.90 -1.74
C ILE A 10 -10.43 6.79 -1.57
N ASN A 11 -9.84 5.63 -1.89
CA ASN A 11 -8.39 5.43 -1.75
C ASN A 11 -7.57 5.97 -2.93
N SER A 12 -8.20 6.56 -3.94
CA SER A 12 -7.50 7.11 -5.09
C SER A 12 -6.70 8.36 -4.76
N LYS A 13 -5.67 8.60 -5.57
CA LYS A 13 -4.89 9.85 -5.54
C LYS A 13 -5.75 11.08 -5.84
N LEU A 14 -6.73 10.96 -6.74
CA LEU A 14 -7.64 12.06 -7.08
C LEU A 14 -8.46 12.51 -5.86
N ILE A 15 -9.13 11.57 -5.18
CA ILE A 15 -9.94 11.93 -4.02
C ILE A 15 -9.06 12.43 -2.87
N SER A 16 -7.88 11.84 -2.68
CA SER A 16 -6.90 12.33 -1.71
C SER A 16 -6.48 13.78 -2.02
N PHE A 17 -6.20 14.08 -3.28
CA PHE A 17 -5.87 15.42 -3.76
C PHE A 17 -7.00 16.41 -3.48
N ILE A 18 -8.23 16.06 -3.86
CA ILE A 18 -9.41 16.91 -3.64
C ILE A 18 -9.58 17.16 -2.14
N TYR A 19 -9.51 16.11 -1.32
CA TYR A 19 -9.69 16.22 0.12
C TYR A 19 -8.65 17.15 0.77
N ILE A 20 -7.37 16.99 0.43
CA ILE A 20 -6.29 17.78 1.02
C ILE A 20 -6.32 19.25 0.57
N ASN A 21 -6.77 19.51 -0.66
CA ASN A 21 -6.87 20.88 -1.17
C ASN A 21 -8.15 21.61 -0.73
N THR A 22 -9.19 20.88 -0.31
CA THR A 22 -10.47 21.46 0.13
C THR A 22 -10.62 21.53 1.65
N SER A 23 -9.98 20.63 2.40
CA SER A 23 -10.02 20.63 3.86
C SER A 23 -8.89 21.46 4.46
N THR A 24 -9.25 22.60 5.06
CA THR A 24 -8.32 23.40 5.88
C THR A 24 -7.80 22.64 7.10
N ILE A 25 -8.51 21.60 7.55
CA ILE A 25 -8.11 20.76 8.69
C ILE A 25 -7.13 19.67 8.24
N ALA A 26 -7.28 19.15 7.01
CA ALA A 26 -6.32 18.20 6.43
C ALA A 26 -4.96 18.85 6.10
N GLN A 27 -4.93 20.18 5.95
CA GLN A 27 -3.70 20.96 5.75
C GLN A 27 -2.93 21.23 7.05
N LYS A 28 -3.51 20.94 8.23
CA LYS A 28 -2.81 21.15 9.51
C LYS A 28 -1.67 20.13 9.65
N ASP A 29 -0.51 20.64 10.04
CA ASP A 29 0.76 19.90 10.06
C ASP A 29 0.83 18.83 11.15
N ASP A 30 0.28 19.10 12.34
CA ASP A 30 0.48 18.21 13.50
C ASP A 30 -0.57 17.10 13.64
N PHE A 31 -1.82 17.34 13.23
CA PHE A 31 -2.93 16.38 13.35
C PHE A 31 -3.97 16.58 12.25
N ARG A 32 -3.80 15.88 11.12
CA ARG A 32 -4.83 15.83 10.08
C ARG A 32 -6.08 15.14 10.64
N GLN A 33 -7.21 15.85 10.66
CA GLN A 33 -8.50 15.29 11.05
C GLN A 33 -9.42 15.25 9.84
N THR A 34 -10.43 14.38 9.91
CA THR A 34 -11.54 14.34 8.97
C THR A 34 -12.79 14.89 9.62
N ASP A 35 -13.49 15.77 8.90
CA ASP A 35 -14.79 16.26 9.31
C ASP A 35 -15.88 15.73 8.37
N LEU A 36 -17.05 15.43 8.94
CA LEU A 36 -18.17 14.84 8.21
C LEU A 36 -18.71 15.75 7.11
N LYS A 37 -18.51 17.07 7.21
CA LYS A 37 -19.00 18.00 6.21
C LYS A 37 -18.17 17.85 4.93
N THR A 38 -16.84 17.97 5.02
CA THR A 38 -15.97 17.80 3.85
C THR A 38 -16.09 16.41 3.24
N LEU A 39 -16.22 15.35 4.03
CA LEU A 39 -16.40 13.99 3.50
C LEU A 39 -17.69 13.85 2.67
N ARG A 40 -18.77 14.54 3.06
CA ARG A 40 -20.04 14.53 2.31
C ARG A 40 -19.99 15.35 1.03
N ASP A 41 -19.09 16.32 0.98
CA ASP A 41 -18.88 17.20 -0.18
C ASP A 41 -17.91 16.59 -1.21
N LEU A 42 -17.34 15.40 -0.94
CA LEU A 42 -16.47 14.71 -1.90
C LEU A 42 -17.26 14.37 -3.18
N PRO A 43 -16.71 14.68 -4.37
CA PRO A 43 -17.36 14.37 -5.62
C PRO A 43 -17.22 12.88 -5.89
N ILE A 44 -18.23 12.09 -5.56
CA ILE A 44 -18.28 10.66 -5.87
C ILE A 44 -19.21 10.46 -7.08
N ILE A 45 -18.64 10.16 -8.24
CA ILE A 45 -19.39 9.90 -9.47
C ILE A 45 -20.13 8.56 -9.37
N LEU A 46 -21.33 8.48 -9.95
CA LEU A 46 -22.01 7.21 -10.18
C LEU A 46 -21.48 6.60 -11.49
N PRO A 47 -20.85 5.42 -11.45
CA PRO A 47 -20.19 4.85 -12.62
C PRO A 47 -21.21 4.26 -13.59
N ASN A 48 -20.80 4.11 -14.86
CA ASN A 48 -21.44 3.13 -15.74
C ASN A 48 -21.07 1.70 -15.29
N GLU A 49 -21.85 0.71 -15.71
CA GLU A 49 -21.64 -0.68 -15.24
C GLU A 49 -20.27 -1.25 -15.62
N THR A 50 -19.71 -0.89 -16.79
CA THR A 50 -18.38 -1.36 -17.22
C THR A 50 -17.24 -0.85 -16.35
N ALA A 51 -17.23 0.46 -16.05
CA ALA A 51 -16.23 1.07 -15.17
C ALA A 51 -16.35 0.53 -13.73
N LYS A 52 -17.60 0.35 -13.27
CA LYS A 52 -17.90 -0.22 -11.96
C LYS A 52 -17.35 -1.63 -11.82
N GLU A 53 -17.65 -2.53 -12.76
CA GLU A 53 -17.16 -3.91 -12.74
C GLU A 53 -15.62 -3.97 -12.76
N SER A 54 -14.98 -3.13 -13.58
CA SER A 54 -13.52 -3.08 -13.69
C SER A 54 -12.87 -2.63 -12.38
N LEU A 55 -13.38 -1.57 -11.76
CA LEU A 55 -12.89 -1.04 -10.49
C LEU A 55 -13.18 -2.01 -9.32
N GLU A 56 -14.36 -2.61 -9.27
CA GLU A 56 -14.70 -3.60 -8.23
C GLU A 56 -13.76 -4.81 -8.29
N LYS A 57 -13.43 -5.29 -9.51
CA LYS A 57 -12.49 -6.39 -9.71
C LYS A 57 -11.08 -6.04 -9.24
N LEU A 58 -10.54 -4.89 -9.67
CA LEU A 58 -9.18 -4.47 -9.29
C LEU A 58 -9.07 -4.22 -7.78
N ALA A 59 -10.08 -3.59 -7.17
CA ALA A 59 -10.09 -3.35 -5.73
C ALA A 59 -10.17 -4.65 -4.91
N ALA A 60 -10.93 -5.64 -5.38
CA ALA A 60 -10.97 -6.96 -4.75
C ALA A 60 -9.61 -7.68 -4.86
N GLU A 61 -8.97 -7.60 -6.02
CA GLU A 61 -7.62 -8.15 -6.24
C GLU A 61 -6.57 -7.44 -5.38
N LEU A 62 -6.66 -6.12 -5.26
CA LEU A 62 -5.79 -5.31 -4.40
C LEU A 62 -5.96 -5.70 -2.92
N GLU A 63 -7.19 -5.88 -2.44
CA GLU A 63 -7.45 -6.30 -1.06
C GLU A 63 -6.84 -7.68 -0.77
N GLU A 64 -6.94 -8.63 -1.71
CA GLU A 64 -6.39 -9.98 -1.54
C GLU A 64 -4.85 -9.97 -1.52
N ASN A 65 -4.22 -9.13 -2.35
CA ASN A 65 -2.77 -8.94 -2.33
C ASN A 65 -2.31 -8.30 -1.01
N TRP A 66 -3.03 -7.29 -0.51
CA TRP A 66 -2.75 -6.72 0.80
C TRP A 66 -2.90 -7.75 1.92
N LYS A 67 -3.93 -8.60 1.91
CA LYS A 67 -4.07 -9.69 2.88
C LYS A 67 -2.88 -10.64 2.83
N SER A 68 -2.50 -11.08 1.63
CA SER A 68 -1.36 -11.97 1.42
C SER A 68 -0.05 -11.35 1.91
N PHE A 69 0.18 -10.07 1.60
CA PHE A 69 1.33 -9.31 2.08
C PHE A 69 1.40 -9.25 3.62
N HIS A 70 0.28 -8.93 4.28
CA HIS A 70 0.22 -8.87 5.74
C HIS A 70 0.43 -10.24 6.38
N VAL A 71 -0.20 -11.29 5.83
CA VAL A 71 -0.07 -12.67 6.31
C VAL A 71 1.38 -13.12 6.26
N GLU A 72 2.06 -12.93 5.12
CA GLU A 72 3.46 -13.34 4.98
C GLU A 72 4.40 -12.53 5.90
N LYS A 73 4.17 -11.23 6.06
CA LYS A 73 4.94 -10.41 7.03
C LYS A 73 4.79 -10.91 8.47
N ILE A 74 3.56 -11.23 8.89
CA ILE A 74 3.29 -11.78 10.23
C ILE A 74 3.99 -13.14 10.39
N ARG A 75 3.89 -14.00 9.37
CA ARG A 75 4.49 -15.34 9.35
C ARG A 75 6.00 -15.26 9.49
N VAL A 76 6.67 -14.43 8.69
CA VAL A 76 8.12 -14.20 8.76
C VAL A 76 8.52 -13.76 10.17
N GLY A 77 7.84 -12.75 10.72
CA GLY A 77 8.10 -12.28 12.09
C GLY A 77 7.94 -13.39 13.13
N ALA A 78 6.91 -14.23 13.00
CA ALA A 78 6.64 -15.33 13.92
C ALA A 78 7.69 -16.46 13.83
N VAL A 79 8.12 -16.82 12.61
CA VAL A 79 9.18 -17.84 12.41
C VAL A 79 10.49 -17.34 12.99
N LEU A 80 10.91 -16.12 12.65
CA LEU A 80 12.19 -15.58 13.12
C LEU A 80 12.22 -15.41 14.64
N LYS A 81 11.12 -14.91 15.22
CA LYS A 81 10.96 -14.81 16.68
C LYS A 81 11.03 -16.17 17.37
N SER A 82 10.39 -17.20 16.81
CA SER A 82 10.35 -18.53 17.43
C SER A 82 11.67 -19.31 17.28
N LYS A 83 12.27 -19.33 16.09
CA LYS A 83 13.51 -20.06 15.80
C LYS A 83 14.74 -19.38 16.41
N TYR A 84 14.86 -18.07 16.29
CA TYR A 84 16.07 -17.33 16.66
C TYR A 84 15.93 -16.46 17.92
N LYS A 85 14.74 -16.44 18.55
CA LYS A 85 14.45 -15.66 19.77
C LYS A 85 14.70 -14.15 19.62
N VAL A 86 14.61 -13.64 18.39
CA VAL A 86 14.78 -12.21 18.08
C VAL A 86 13.47 -11.43 18.23
N LYS A 87 13.57 -10.12 18.54
CA LYS A 87 12.42 -9.21 18.50
C LYS A 87 12.13 -8.84 17.04
N VAL A 88 10.86 -8.71 16.69
CA VAL A 88 10.46 -8.21 15.37
C VAL A 88 10.66 -6.69 15.33
N GLY A 89 11.85 -6.27 14.89
CA GLY A 89 12.18 -4.87 14.66
C GLY A 89 11.70 -4.35 13.30
N ILE A 90 12.02 -3.09 12.98
CA ILE A 90 11.59 -2.43 11.74
C ILE A 90 12.11 -3.17 10.49
N ARG A 91 13.34 -3.69 10.53
CA ARG A 91 13.95 -4.41 9.40
C ARG A 91 13.24 -5.71 9.09
N ILE A 92 13.02 -6.54 10.11
CA ILE A 92 12.24 -7.78 9.97
C ILE A 92 10.79 -7.47 9.55
N ALA A 93 10.17 -6.46 10.16
CA ALA A 93 8.83 -6.04 9.83
C ALA A 93 8.70 -5.45 8.42
N ASN A 94 9.78 -5.04 7.77
CA ASN A 94 9.75 -4.50 6.41
C ASN A 94 10.86 -5.13 5.56
N LEU A 95 10.96 -6.47 5.62
CA LEU A 95 12.02 -7.25 4.99
C LEU A 95 12.32 -6.86 3.53
N HIS A 96 11.28 -6.62 2.72
CA HIS A 96 11.40 -6.19 1.32
C HIS A 96 12.12 -4.85 1.11
N LYS A 97 12.30 -4.03 2.15
CA LYS A 97 12.97 -2.71 2.08
C LYS A 97 14.45 -2.73 2.46
N TYR A 98 14.97 -3.87 2.94
CA TYR A 98 16.34 -3.98 3.48
C TYR A 98 17.09 -5.13 2.83
N THR A 99 18.42 -5.08 2.84
CA THR A 99 19.24 -6.21 2.38
C THR A 99 19.25 -7.33 3.42
N ASN A 100 19.55 -8.56 2.97
CA ASN A 100 19.62 -9.71 3.87
C ASN A 100 20.72 -9.52 4.91
N GLU A 101 21.83 -8.85 4.56
CA GLU A 101 22.93 -8.52 5.45
C GLU A 101 22.51 -7.54 6.54
N GLU A 102 21.73 -6.50 6.19
CA GLU A 102 21.19 -5.54 7.15
C GLU A 102 20.24 -6.22 8.15
N VAL A 103 19.39 -7.13 7.66
CA VAL A 103 18.45 -7.87 8.51
C VAL A 103 19.19 -8.91 9.36
N ALA A 104 20.18 -9.61 8.80
CA ALA A 104 20.99 -10.59 9.54
C ALA A 104 21.77 -9.95 10.69
N GLY A 105 22.11 -8.66 10.61
CA GLY A 105 22.72 -7.89 11.70
C GLY A 105 21.86 -7.81 12.97
N ASP A 106 20.56 -8.06 12.89
CA ASP A 106 19.64 -8.05 14.05
C ASP A 106 19.64 -9.38 14.84
N PHE A 107 20.37 -10.39 14.34
CA PHE A 107 20.39 -11.73 14.91
C PHE A 107 21.59 -11.93 15.86
N PRO A 108 21.47 -12.83 16.86
CA PRO A 108 22.62 -13.22 17.67
C PRO A 108 23.69 -13.89 16.80
N LYS A 109 24.90 -14.07 17.35
CA LYS A 109 25.97 -14.79 16.65
C LYS A 109 25.53 -16.25 16.39
N LEU A 110 25.34 -16.59 15.12
CA LEU A 110 24.94 -17.91 14.65
C LEU A 110 26.16 -18.72 14.20
N SER A 111 26.02 -20.05 14.12
CA SER A 111 26.98 -20.89 13.40
C SER A 111 26.94 -20.61 11.90
N LEU A 112 27.96 -21.07 11.16
CA LEU A 112 28.00 -20.90 9.70
C LEU A 112 26.76 -21.50 9.03
N LYS A 113 26.40 -22.74 9.40
CA LYS A 113 25.23 -23.43 8.87
C LYS A 113 23.92 -22.69 9.17
N GLU A 114 23.74 -22.21 10.41
CA GLU A 114 22.53 -21.45 10.78
C GLU A 114 22.45 -20.10 10.07
N THR A 115 23.60 -19.49 9.76
CA THR A 115 23.68 -18.25 8.99
C THR A 115 23.28 -18.49 7.54
N GLU A 116 23.77 -19.57 6.92
CA GLU A 116 23.39 -19.97 5.56
C GLU A 116 21.87 -20.25 5.47
N GLU A 117 21.32 -21.05 6.40
CA GLU A 117 19.87 -21.32 6.47
C GLU A 117 19.04 -20.04 6.65
N LEU A 118 19.52 -19.09 7.47
CA LEU A 118 18.84 -17.82 7.69
C LEU A 118 18.83 -16.98 6.41
N LEU A 119 19.99 -16.84 5.74
CA LEU A 119 20.11 -16.02 4.54
C LEU A 119 19.29 -16.57 3.38
N GLU A 120 19.24 -17.90 3.22
CA GLU A 120 18.38 -18.55 2.23
C GLU A 120 16.91 -18.25 2.49
N TYR A 121 16.45 -18.42 3.75
CA TYR A 121 15.08 -18.11 4.16
C TYR A 121 14.74 -16.63 3.96
N LEU A 122 15.64 -15.71 4.36
CA LEU A 122 15.43 -14.27 4.19
C LEU A 122 15.34 -13.91 2.71
N ASN A 123 16.19 -14.49 1.86
CA ASN A 123 16.16 -14.21 0.42
C ASN A 123 14.82 -14.63 -0.20
N GLU A 124 14.39 -15.87 0.03
CA GLU A 124 13.12 -16.40 -0.49
C GLU A 124 11.94 -15.52 -0.06
N LYS A 125 11.87 -15.16 1.23
CA LYS A 125 10.76 -14.35 1.76
C LYS A 125 10.82 -12.90 1.33
N ARG A 126 12.02 -12.34 1.16
CA ARG A 126 12.19 -11.00 0.61
C ARG A 126 11.68 -10.94 -0.82
N GLU A 127 12.10 -11.86 -1.68
CA GLU A 127 11.65 -11.92 -3.09
C GLU A 127 10.13 -12.06 -3.19
N LEU A 128 9.54 -12.96 -2.40
CA LEU A 128 8.09 -13.14 -2.35
C LEU A 128 7.37 -11.84 -1.94
N ILE A 129 7.78 -11.21 -0.83
CA ILE A 129 7.12 -10.01 -0.31
C ILE A 129 7.32 -8.83 -1.27
N SER A 130 8.50 -8.70 -1.90
CA SER A 130 8.77 -7.69 -2.92
C SER A 130 7.85 -7.85 -4.13
N SER A 131 7.69 -9.07 -4.66
CA SER A 131 6.79 -9.34 -5.79
C SER A 131 5.33 -9.00 -5.48
N ILE A 132 4.85 -9.33 -4.28
CA ILE A 132 3.49 -8.96 -3.84
C ILE A 132 3.37 -7.43 -3.75
N SER A 133 4.39 -6.75 -3.20
CA SER A 133 4.40 -5.29 -3.10
C SER A 133 4.40 -4.60 -4.47
N GLU A 134 5.12 -5.12 -5.45
CA GLU A 134 5.11 -4.61 -6.82
C GLU A 134 3.74 -4.77 -7.47
N THR A 135 3.08 -5.93 -7.23
CA THR A 135 1.72 -6.18 -7.71
C THR A 135 0.72 -5.21 -7.10
N ILE A 136 0.83 -4.93 -5.80
CA ILE A 136 0.00 -3.92 -5.11
C ILE A 136 0.14 -2.56 -5.78
N ILE A 137 1.38 -2.09 -6.01
CA ILE A 137 1.66 -0.79 -6.62
C ILE A 137 1.08 -0.72 -8.05
N ASP A 138 1.23 -1.78 -8.84
CA ASP A 138 0.67 -1.83 -10.19
C ASP A 138 -0.87 -1.78 -10.17
N LEU A 139 -1.52 -2.49 -9.26
CA LEU A 139 -2.98 -2.45 -9.08
C LEU A 139 -3.47 -1.07 -8.64
N GLU A 140 -2.78 -0.42 -7.71
CA GLU A 140 -3.09 0.96 -7.28
C GLU A 140 -3.01 1.93 -8.46
N ASN A 141 -1.93 1.88 -9.25
CA ASN A 141 -1.78 2.71 -10.44
C ASN A 141 -2.87 2.45 -11.50
N LYS A 142 -3.26 1.19 -11.70
CA LYS A 142 -4.37 0.84 -12.61
C LYS A 142 -5.70 1.41 -12.13
N ILE A 143 -5.96 1.35 -10.82
CA ILE A 143 -7.16 1.94 -10.22
C ILE A 143 -7.16 3.46 -10.42
N ASP A 144 -6.06 4.14 -10.09
CA ASP A 144 -5.94 5.60 -10.26
C ASP A 144 -6.17 6.01 -11.73
N ASN A 145 -5.56 5.31 -12.68
CA ASN A 145 -5.75 5.59 -14.11
C ASN A 145 -7.21 5.45 -14.56
N LEU A 146 -7.91 4.40 -14.11
CA LEU A 146 -9.33 4.24 -14.42
C LEU A 146 -10.19 5.33 -13.77
N ILE A 147 -9.79 5.82 -12.61
CA ILE A 147 -10.47 6.91 -11.92
C ILE A 147 -10.24 8.23 -12.65
N TYR A 148 -9.02 8.53 -13.09
CA TYR A 148 -8.77 9.71 -13.92
C TYR A 148 -9.63 9.70 -15.18
N GLN A 149 -9.76 8.55 -15.84
CA GLN A 149 -10.66 8.38 -16.99
C GLN A 149 -12.13 8.56 -16.62
N LEU A 150 -12.58 8.01 -15.49
CA LEU A 150 -13.96 8.12 -15.02
C LEU A 150 -14.36 9.58 -14.72
N TYR A 151 -13.41 10.39 -14.25
CA TYR A 151 -13.60 11.81 -13.97
C TYR A 151 -13.21 12.70 -15.15
N GLU A 152 -12.86 12.11 -16.30
CA GLU A 152 -12.50 12.80 -17.54
C GLU A 152 -11.33 13.79 -17.38
N LEU A 153 -10.36 13.46 -16.52
CA LEU A 153 -9.17 14.30 -16.32
C LEU A 153 -8.29 14.29 -17.57
N THR A 154 -7.77 15.47 -17.89
CA THR A 154 -6.71 15.64 -18.89
C THR A 154 -5.35 15.16 -18.36
N GLU A 155 -4.37 15.01 -19.26
CA GLU A 155 -2.99 14.68 -18.88
C GLU A 155 -2.39 15.77 -17.97
N GLU A 156 -2.64 17.04 -18.27
CA GLU A 156 -2.16 18.17 -17.46
C GLU A 156 -2.74 18.13 -16.03
N GLU A 157 -4.04 17.87 -15.89
CA GLU A 157 -4.69 17.74 -14.59
C GLU A 157 -4.19 16.52 -13.81
N THR A 158 -3.98 15.40 -14.51
CA THR A 158 -3.40 14.18 -13.91
C THR A 158 -2.01 14.45 -13.34
N LEU A 159 -1.16 15.18 -14.07
CA LEU A 159 0.17 15.57 -13.60
C LEU A 159 0.10 16.45 -12.34
N ILE A 160 -0.85 17.41 -12.30
CA ILE A 160 -1.06 18.26 -11.11
C ILE A 160 -1.44 17.42 -9.89
N VAL A 161 -2.32 16.42 -10.06
CA VAL A 161 -2.72 15.50 -8.99
C VAL A 161 -1.51 14.71 -8.50
N GLU A 162 -0.79 14.05 -9.39
CA GLU A 162 0.36 13.20 -9.07
C GLU A 162 1.48 13.97 -8.37
N ASP A 163 1.83 15.16 -8.85
CA ASP A 163 2.90 15.98 -8.26
C ASP A 163 2.53 16.49 -6.88
N ARG A 164 1.26 16.86 -6.65
CA ARG A 164 0.82 17.28 -5.33
C ARG A 164 0.83 16.12 -4.33
N ILE A 165 0.41 14.92 -4.74
CA ILE A 165 0.39 13.74 -3.85
C ILE A 165 1.80 13.35 -3.40
N LYS A 166 2.81 13.40 -4.29
CA LYS A 166 4.22 13.14 -3.95
C LYS A 166 4.79 14.06 -2.86
N LEU A 167 4.23 15.25 -2.67
CA LEU A 167 4.67 16.19 -1.63
C LEU A 167 4.07 15.88 -0.26
N ILE A 168 3.08 14.99 -0.19
CA ILE A 168 2.22 14.79 0.98
C ILE A 168 2.36 13.38 1.59
N ILE A 169 2.76 12.38 0.80
CA ILE A 169 2.95 10.96 1.16
C ILE A 169 4.42 10.60 0.99
#